data_AF-A0A965N7Y8-F1
#
_entry.id   AF-A0A965N7Y8-F1
#
_cell.length_a   1.000
_cell.length_b   1.000
_cell.length_c   1.000
_cell.angle_alpha   90.00
_cell.angle_beta   90.00
_cell.angle_gamma   90.00
#
_symmetry.space_group_name_H-M   'P 1'
#
loop_
_entity.id
_entity.type
_entity.pdbx_description
1 polymer ?
#
loop_
_entity_poly.entity_id
_entity_poly.type
_entity_poly.pdbx_seq_one_letter_code
_entity_poly.pdbx_strand_id
1 'polypeptide(L)'
;MKKVLIITYYWPPSGGSGVQRWLKFVKYFRDFGIEPIVLTVAPEFAALPNIDESLEHEIPIGIQVHKTRAKSPFGFYKKIKKGTIPNSGFAGEGKANLFDNLFRFIRGNFFIPDARIGWNKFALEKARELIQVHRIDTVITSSPPHSTQLIGLQLKKEFKIKWLADLRDPWTEIYYNKLLFRTNWAKKIDYRHEQACLQNADTLIVV
;
A
#
# COMPACT_ATOMS: atom_id res chain seq x y z
N MET A 1 13.32 23.56 -4.46
CA MET A 1 12.55 22.66 -3.58
C MET A 1 13.12 21.25 -3.70
N LYS A 2 13.25 20.52 -2.59
CA LYS A 2 13.70 19.11 -2.61
C LYS A 2 12.52 18.23 -3.01
N LYS A 3 12.71 17.33 -3.99
CA LYS A 3 11.65 16.43 -4.44
C LYS A 3 11.62 15.16 -3.61
N VAL A 4 10.43 14.72 -3.20
CA VAL A 4 10.22 13.49 -2.43
C VAL A 4 9.19 12.64 -3.16
N LEU A 5 9.50 11.36 -3.37
CA LEU A 5 8.55 10.40 -3.90
C LEU A 5 7.75 9.79 -2.75
N ILE A 6 6.44 9.97 -2.75
CA ILE A 6 5.51 9.39 -1.80
C ILE A 6 4.80 8.23 -2.49
N ILE A 7 4.93 7.03 -1.93
CA ILE A 7 4.33 5.81 -2.43
C ILE A 7 3.27 5.37 -1.43
N THR A 8 2.01 5.51 -1.82
CA THR A 8 0.85 5.10 -1.02
C THR A 8 -0.12 4.35 -1.91
N TYR A 9 -0.61 3.20 -1.44
CA TYR A 9 -1.54 2.40 -2.25
C TYR A 9 -2.90 3.09 -2.39
N TYR A 10 -3.38 3.77 -1.36
CA TYR A 10 -4.65 4.48 -1.38
C TYR A 10 -4.39 5.99 -1.43
N TRP A 11 -5.11 6.65 -2.33
CA TRP A 11 -5.07 8.09 -2.58
C TRP A 11 -6.49 8.56 -2.93
N PRO A 12 -6.85 9.85 -2.78
CA PRO A 12 -8.17 10.32 -3.18
C PRO A 12 -8.53 9.88 -4.62
N PRO A 13 -9.78 9.45 -4.86
CA PRO A 13 -10.96 9.60 -3.99
C PRO A 13 -11.11 8.52 -2.92
N SER A 14 -10.10 7.67 -2.66
CA SER A 14 -10.14 6.77 -1.52
C SER A 14 -10.27 7.56 -0.21
N GLY A 15 -11.23 7.18 0.63
CA GLY A 15 -11.38 7.74 1.97
C GLY A 15 -10.47 7.07 3.00
N GLY A 16 -10.67 7.44 4.26
CA GLY A 16 -10.01 6.83 5.42
C GLY A 16 -8.87 7.67 5.99
N SER A 17 -8.57 7.46 7.27
CA SER A 17 -7.61 8.25 8.04
C SER A 17 -6.20 8.27 7.43
N GLY A 18 -5.74 7.14 6.90
CA GLY A 18 -4.44 7.05 6.23
C GLY A 18 -4.32 7.94 4.99
N VAL A 19 -5.39 8.00 4.18
CA VAL A 19 -5.43 8.84 2.97
C VAL A 19 -5.46 10.31 3.36
N GLN A 20 -6.32 10.68 4.31
CA GLN A 20 -6.40 12.06 4.79
C GLN A 20 -5.06 12.54 5.37
N ARG A 21 -4.40 11.72 6.20
CA ARG A 21 -3.07 12.06 6.77
C ARG A 21 -2.05 12.39 5.67
N TRP A 22 -1.91 11.51 4.68
CA TRP A 22 -0.94 11.73 3.60
C TRP A 22 -1.33 12.85 2.64
N LEU A 23 -2.62 13.08 2.43
CA LEU A 23 -3.12 14.23 1.70
C LEU A 23 -2.75 15.55 2.41
N LYS A 24 -2.92 15.63 3.74
CA LYS A 24 -2.49 16.80 4.52
C LYS A 24 -0.98 16.96 4.52
N PHE A 25 -0.20 15.89 4.67
CA PHE A 25 1.26 15.99 4.55
C PHE A 25 1.68 16.53 3.18
N VAL A 26 1.11 16.02 2.09
CA VAL A 26 1.36 16.53 0.74
C VAL A 26 1.00 18.01 0.61
N LYS A 27 -0.12 18.43 1.20
CA LYS A 27 -0.54 19.85 1.23
C LYS A 27 0.48 20.74 1.92
N TYR A 28 0.96 20.35 3.09
CA TYR A 28 1.83 21.21 3.92
C TYR A 28 3.33 21.04 3.62
N PHE A 29 3.79 19.96 2.96
CA PHE A 29 5.20 19.77 2.62
C PHE A 29 5.81 20.91 1.81
N ARG A 30 5.02 21.55 0.93
CA ARG A 30 5.48 22.70 0.15
C ARG A 30 5.83 23.91 1.01
N ASP A 31 5.17 24.10 2.14
CA ASP A 31 5.46 25.16 3.10
C ASP A 31 6.86 24.97 3.76
N PHE A 32 7.39 23.74 3.71
CA PHE A 32 8.73 23.39 4.17
C PHE A 32 9.74 23.23 3.03
N GLY A 33 9.43 23.72 1.81
CA GLY A 33 10.31 23.67 0.66
C GLY A 33 10.49 22.27 0.05
N ILE A 34 9.59 21.34 0.36
CA ILE A 34 9.55 19.97 -0.17
C ILE A 34 8.49 19.89 -1.27
N GLU A 35 8.86 19.35 -2.42
CA GLU A 35 7.96 19.11 -3.55
C GLU A 35 7.59 17.61 -3.62
N PRO A 36 6.38 17.23 -3.16
CA PRO A 36 5.96 15.84 -3.20
C PRO A 36 5.52 15.40 -4.60
N ILE A 37 5.94 14.20 -4.99
CA ILE A 37 5.44 13.47 -6.16
C ILE A 37 4.78 12.21 -5.64
N VAL A 38 3.52 11.98 -5.98
CA VAL A 38 2.72 10.86 -5.45
C VAL A 38 2.67 9.73 -6.46
N LEU A 39 2.88 8.49 -6.01
CA LEU A 39 2.68 7.26 -6.75
C LEU A 39 1.65 6.39 -6.03
N THR A 40 0.57 6.07 -6.73
CA THR A 40 -0.56 5.29 -6.21
C THR A 40 -1.07 4.28 -7.23
N VAL A 41 -1.91 3.36 -6.77
CA VAL A 41 -2.68 2.48 -7.68
C VAL A 41 -3.75 3.30 -8.40
N ALA A 42 -4.02 2.94 -9.66
CA ALA A 42 -5.14 3.49 -10.40
C ALA A 42 -6.47 2.91 -9.86
N PRO A 43 -7.50 3.73 -9.60
CA PRO A 43 -8.75 3.32 -8.94
C PRO A 43 -9.42 2.08 -9.55
N GLU A 44 -9.40 1.93 -10.87
CA GLU A 44 -9.99 0.83 -11.61
C GLU A 44 -9.33 -0.54 -11.34
N PHE A 45 -8.10 -0.54 -10.78
CA PHE A 45 -7.38 -1.75 -10.37
C PHE A 45 -7.42 -2.00 -8.86
N ALA A 46 -8.07 -1.14 -8.08
CA ALA A 46 -8.11 -1.21 -6.63
C ALA A 46 -9.52 -1.46 -6.09
N ALA A 47 -9.59 -2.22 -4.99
CA ALA A 47 -10.77 -2.28 -4.16
C ALA A 47 -10.66 -1.17 -3.11
N LEU A 48 -11.27 -0.03 -3.37
CA LEU A 48 -11.31 1.11 -2.46
C LEU A 48 -12.25 0.78 -1.29
N PRO A 49 -11.76 0.69 -0.04
CA PRO A 49 -12.61 0.33 1.10
C PRO A 49 -13.69 1.38 1.38
N ASN A 50 -13.33 2.64 1.20
CA ASN A 50 -14.19 3.81 1.35
C ASN A 50 -13.91 4.76 0.19
N ILE A 51 -14.94 5.41 -0.32
CA ILE A 51 -14.83 6.45 -1.35
C ILE A 51 -15.34 7.75 -0.75
N ASP A 52 -14.55 8.80 -0.89
CA ASP A 52 -14.87 10.16 -0.48
C ASP A 52 -14.35 11.12 -1.57
N GLU A 53 -15.23 11.46 -2.50
CA GLU A 53 -14.92 12.32 -3.64
C GLU A 53 -14.54 13.74 -3.22
N SER A 54 -14.98 14.18 -2.02
CA SER A 54 -14.65 15.52 -1.52
C SER A 54 -13.14 15.71 -1.31
N LEU A 55 -12.40 14.62 -1.05
CA LEU A 55 -10.95 14.64 -0.87
C LEU A 55 -10.19 14.93 -2.17
N GLU A 56 -10.80 14.77 -3.35
CA GLU A 56 -10.15 15.16 -4.60
C GLU A 56 -9.99 16.68 -4.71
N HIS A 57 -10.96 17.44 -4.18
CA HIS A 57 -10.90 18.90 -4.13
C HIS A 57 -9.86 19.43 -3.14
N GLU A 58 -9.34 18.55 -2.27
CA GLU A 58 -8.30 18.88 -1.31
C GLU A 58 -6.88 18.66 -1.84
N ILE A 59 -6.72 18.02 -3.01
CA ILE A 59 -5.41 17.85 -3.64
C ILE A 59 -4.87 19.22 -4.05
N PRO A 60 -3.69 19.64 -3.55
CA PRO A 60 -3.12 20.92 -3.93
C PRO A 60 -2.87 21.02 -5.44
N ILE A 61 -3.10 22.21 -6.00
CA ILE A 61 -2.91 22.49 -7.43
C ILE A 61 -1.47 22.16 -7.85
N GLY A 62 -1.32 21.50 -8.99
CA GLY A 62 -0.01 21.17 -9.56
C GLY A 62 0.74 20.05 -8.86
N ILE A 63 0.11 19.29 -7.95
CA ILE A 63 0.70 18.06 -7.40
C ILE A 63 0.73 16.98 -8.49
N GLN A 64 1.91 16.38 -8.69
CA GLN A 64 2.07 15.27 -9.63
C GLN A 64 1.61 13.97 -8.97
N VAL A 65 0.53 13.39 -9.49
CA VAL A 65 -0.01 12.10 -9.05
C VAL A 65 0.11 11.10 -10.18
N HIS A 66 0.97 10.11 -10.02
CA HIS A 66 1.14 9.00 -10.95
C HIS A 66 0.33 7.80 -10.48
N LYS A 67 -0.57 7.35 -11.34
CA LYS A 67 -1.43 6.18 -11.11
C LYS A 67 -0.91 5.00 -11.93
N THR A 68 -0.78 3.83 -11.31
CA THR A 68 -0.32 2.61 -12.01
C THR A 68 -1.29 1.45 -11.85
N ARG A 69 -1.29 0.55 -12.84
CA ARG A 69 -2.09 -0.68 -12.82
C ARG A 69 -1.68 -1.60 -11.67
N ALA A 70 -2.57 -2.51 -11.28
CA ALA A 70 -2.27 -3.60 -10.36
C ALA A 70 -2.85 -4.92 -10.86
N LYS A 71 -2.18 -6.03 -10.55
CA LYS A 71 -2.76 -7.36 -10.71
C LYS A 71 -3.41 -7.78 -9.40
N SER A 72 -4.74 -7.79 -9.36
CA SER A 72 -5.46 -8.28 -8.18
C SER A 72 -5.80 -9.76 -8.33
N PRO A 73 -5.41 -10.62 -7.38
CA PRO A 73 -5.89 -12.00 -7.36
C PRO A 73 -7.41 -12.10 -7.09
N PHE A 74 -8.05 -11.00 -6.67
CA PHE A 74 -9.49 -10.93 -6.40
C PHE A 74 -10.33 -10.55 -7.64
N GLY A 75 -9.70 -10.19 -8.77
CA GLY A 75 -10.43 -9.90 -10.02
C GLY A 75 -11.22 -11.12 -10.52
N PHE A 76 -10.70 -12.33 -10.29
CA PHE A 76 -11.42 -13.59 -10.56
C PHE A 76 -12.57 -13.83 -9.59
N TYR A 77 -12.40 -13.50 -8.29
CA TYR A 77 -13.47 -13.61 -7.29
C TYR A 77 -14.69 -12.74 -7.64
N LYS A 78 -14.46 -11.52 -8.13
CA LYS A 78 -15.50 -10.58 -8.61
C LYS A 78 -16.28 -11.10 -9.82
N LYS A 79 -15.67 -11.93 -10.67
CA LYS A 79 -16.36 -12.56 -11.81
C LYS A 79 -17.18 -13.79 -11.39
N ILE A 80 -16.76 -14.49 -10.33
CA ILE A 80 -17.41 -15.73 -9.86
C ILE A 80 -18.59 -15.42 -8.92
N LYS A 81 -18.50 -14.40 -8.06
CA LYS A 81 -19.65 -13.87 -7.31
C LYS A 81 -20.10 -12.56 -7.93
N LYS A 82 -21.26 -12.54 -8.61
CA LYS A 82 -22.02 -11.31 -8.95
C LYS A 82 -22.52 -10.64 -7.65
N GLY A 83 -21.61 -10.15 -6.82
CA GLY A 83 -21.95 -9.60 -5.51
C GLY A 83 -20.74 -8.95 -4.86
N THR A 84 -21.01 -7.82 -4.21
CA THR A 84 -20.11 -6.93 -3.46
C THR A 84 -18.84 -7.59 -2.92
N ILE A 85 -17.69 -7.02 -3.30
CA ILE A 85 -16.42 -7.26 -2.60
C ILE A 85 -16.69 -6.96 -1.12
N PRO A 86 -16.40 -7.86 -0.17
CA PRO A 86 -16.47 -7.52 1.23
C PRO A 86 -15.54 -6.32 1.46
N ASN A 87 -16.13 -5.16 1.74
CA ASN A 87 -15.38 -3.99 2.16
C ASN A 87 -14.62 -4.39 3.43
N SER A 88 -13.33 -4.12 3.43
CA SER A 88 -12.50 -4.06 4.65
C SER A 88 -12.65 -5.24 5.62
N GLY A 89 -11.78 -6.24 5.48
CA GLY A 89 -11.62 -7.29 6.49
C GLY A 89 -12.69 -8.38 6.37
N PHE A 90 -12.25 -9.63 6.34
CA PHE A 90 -13.11 -10.81 6.25
C PHE A 90 -13.88 -11.06 7.57
N ALA A 91 -14.64 -10.07 8.04
CA ALA A 91 -15.47 -10.12 9.25
C ALA A 91 -16.90 -9.70 8.90
N GLY A 92 -17.54 -10.45 8.00
CA GLY A 92 -19.01 -10.43 7.86
C GLY A 92 -19.61 -11.52 8.74
N GLU A 93 -20.69 -11.20 9.45
CA GLU A 93 -21.39 -12.03 10.45
C GLU A 93 -22.13 -13.28 9.90
N GLY A 94 -21.75 -13.77 8.72
CA GLY A 94 -22.32 -14.99 8.13
C GLY A 94 -21.52 -16.24 8.50
N LYS A 95 -22.20 -17.40 8.65
CA LYS A 95 -21.54 -18.71 8.79
C LYS A 95 -20.54 -18.89 7.64
N ALA A 96 -19.25 -18.92 7.95
CA ALA A 96 -18.19 -19.04 6.94
C ALA A 96 -18.34 -20.38 6.20
N ASN A 97 -18.61 -20.32 4.90
CA ASN A 97 -18.71 -21.51 4.06
C ASN A 97 -17.31 -22.10 3.80
N LEU A 98 -17.21 -23.40 3.50
CA LEU A 98 -15.95 -24.09 3.18
C LEU A 98 -15.13 -23.35 2.11
N PHE A 99 -15.82 -22.78 1.11
CA PHE A 99 -15.20 -21.92 0.10
C PHE A 99 -14.56 -20.66 0.67
N ASP A 100 -15.22 -19.95 1.61
CA ASP A 100 -14.67 -18.73 2.20
C ASP A 100 -13.42 -19.05 3.05
N ASN A 101 -13.38 -20.21 3.71
CA ASN A 101 -12.19 -20.68 4.43
C ASN A 101 -11.04 -21.02 3.47
N LEU A 102 -11.33 -21.66 2.34
CA LEU A 102 -10.33 -21.91 1.29
C LEU A 102 -9.78 -20.59 0.71
N PHE A 103 -10.63 -19.60 0.47
CA PHE A 103 -10.18 -18.28 0.01
C PHE A 103 -9.34 -17.55 1.06
N ARG A 104 -9.72 -17.60 2.34
CA ARG A 104 -8.92 -17.05 3.44
C ARG A 104 -7.55 -17.73 3.51
N PHE A 105 -7.50 -19.06 3.38
CA PHE A 105 -6.28 -19.84 3.33
C PHE A 105 -5.40 -19.43 2.12
N ILE A 106 -5.96 -19.40 0.91
CA ILE A 106 -5.21 -19.00 -0.30
C ILE A 106 -4.68 -17.57 -0.11
N ARG A 107 -5.52 -16.66 0.39
CA ARG A 107 -5.12 -15.28 0.65
C ARG A 107 -3.96 -15.18 1.63
N GLY A 108 -4.06 -15.85 2.77
CA GLY A 108 -3.09 -15.80 3.85
C GLY A 108 -1.76 -16.49 3.56
N ASN A 109 -1.70 -17.34 2.54
CA ASN A 109 -0.53 -18.16 2.25
C ASN A 109 0.16 -17.82 0.93
N PHE A 110 -0.54 -17.31 -0.09
CA PHE A 110 0.07 -17.02 -1.40
C PHE A 110 0.27 -15.52 -1.69
N PHE A 111 -0.46 -14.64 -1.01
CA PHE A 111 -0.32 -13.19 -1.17
C PHE A 111 0.24 -12.58 0.11
N ILE A 112 1.55 -12.74 0.29
CA ILE A 112 2.30 -12.29 1.46
C ILE A 112 3.06 -11.01 1.06
N PRO A 113 3.03 -9.92 1.85
CA PRO A 113 2.37 -9.78 3.16
C PRO A 113 0.86 -9.64 3.06
N ASP A 114 0.37 -9.18 1.91
CA ASP A 114 -1.04 -9.01 1.69
C ASP A 114 -1.43 -9.08 0.20
N ALA A 115 -2.74 -9.07 -0.01
CA ALA A 115 -3.43 -9.15 -1.28
C ALA A 115 -3.01 -8.11 -2.35
N ARG A 116 -2.32 -7.03 -1.97
CA ARG A 116 -1.99 -5.88 -2.82
C ARG A 116 -0.57 -5.99 -3.39
N ILE A 117 0.17 -7.05 -3.06
CA ILE A 117 1.52 -7.32 -3.60
C ILE A 117 1.59 -7.31 -5.14
N GLY A 118 0.49 -7.63 -5.84
CA GLY A 118 0.43 -7.57 -7.30
C GLY A 118 0.52 -6.15 -7.91
N TRP A 119 0.51 -5.10 -7.09
CA TRP A 119 0.81 -3.72 -7.49
C TRP A 119 2.30 -3.43 -7.56
N ASN A 120 3.11 -4.04 -6.68
CA ASN A 120 4.52 -3.71 -6.49
C ASN A 120 5.33 -3.74 -7.78
N LYS A 121 5.04 -4.68 -8.69
CA LYS A 121 5.71 -4.75 -10.00
C LYS A 121 5.59 -3.43 -10.77
N PHE A 122 4.39 -2.88 -10.87
CA PHE A 122 4.10 -1.69 -11.66
C PHE A 122 4.51 -0.42 -10.93
N ALA A 123 4.35 -0.40 -9.61
CA ALA A 123 4.82 0.69 -8.78
C ALA A 123 6.35 0.81 -8.85
N LEU A 124 7.10 -0.30 -8.78
CA LEU A 124 8.56 -0.29 -8.91
C LEU A 124 9.02 0.22 -10.27
N GLU A 125 8.40 -0.23 -11.35
CA GLU A 125 8.70 0.25 -12.70
C GLU A 125 8.55 1.76 -12.80
N LYS A 126 7.42 2.32 -12.34
CA LYS A 126 7.18 3.76 -12.36
C LYS A 126 8.06 4.52 -11.37
N ALA A 127 8.31 3.98 -10.18
CA ALA A 127 9.15 4.62 -9.18
C ALA A 127 10.60 4.77 -9.66
N ARG A 128 11.16 3.76 -10.33
CA ARG A 128 12.50 3.84 -10.96
C ARG A 128 12.58 4.99 -11.96
N GLU A 129 11.59 5.08 -12.84
CA GLU A 129 11.48 6.17 -13.82
C GLU A 129 11.44 7.54 -13.12
N LEU A 130 10.55 7.70 -12.13
CA LEU A 130 10.40 8.96 -11.41
C LEU A 130 11.67 9.36 -10.64
N ILE A 131 12.33 8.41 -9.99
CA ILE A 131 13.59 8.65 -9.25
C ILE A 131 14.66 9.19 -10.19
N GLN A 132 14.81 8.59 -11.37
CA GLN A 132 15.81 9.01 -12.35
C GLN A 132 15.47 10.36 -13.00
N VAL A 133 14.24 10.51 -13.51
CA VAL A 133 13.78 11.71 -14.21
C VAL A 133 13.81 12.94 -13.30
N HIS A 134 13.38 12.78 -12.05
CA HIS A 134 13.30 13.90 -11.11
C HIS A 134 14.48 14.01 -10.17
N ARG A 135 15.49 13.13 -10.28
CA ARG A 135 16.67 13.05 -9.40
C ARG A 135 16.29 13.02 -7.92
N ILE A 136 15.34 12.14 -7.59
CA ILE A 136 14.79 12.01 -6.24
C ILE A 136 15.79 11.24 -5.37
N ASP A 137 16.18 11.83 -4.24
CA ASP A 137 17.05 11.21 -3.25
C ASP A 137 16.29 10.66 -2.04
N THR A 138 14.99 10.94 -1.91
CA THR A 138 14.18 10.59 -0.74
C THR A 138 12.84 9.97 -1.16
N VAL A 139 12.55 8.78 -0.63
CA VAL A 139 11.30 8.04 -0.84
C VAL A 139 10.60 7.84 0.50
N ILE A 140 9.28 8.02 0.50
CA ILE A 140 8.43 7.68 1.64
C ILE A 140 7.39 6.66 1.21
N THR A 141 7.24 5.59 1.98
CA THR A 141 6.18 4.58 1.79
C THR A 141 5.21 4.61 2.96
N SER A 142 3.90 4.52 2.70
CA SER A 142 2.89 4.39 3.75
C SER A 142 2.12 3.08 3.66
N SER A 143 1.95 2.43 4.81
CA SER A 143 1.13 1.22 4.97
C SER A 143 0.12 1.35 6.12
N PRO A 144 -0.96 0.54 6.15
CA PRO A 144 -1.33 -0.52 5.19
C PRO A 144 -1.73 -0.01 3.79
N PRO A 145 -1.63 -0.86 2.74
CA PRO A 145 -1.14 -2.24 2.77
C PRO A 145 0.37 -2.34 2.95
N HIS A 146 0.84 -3.34 3.71
CA HIS A 146 2.25 -3.52 4.05
C HIS A 146 3.10 -3.94 2.86
N SER A 147 2.49 -4.49 1.81
CA SER A 147 3.17 -4.73 0.53
C SER A 147 3.81 -3.46 -0.04
N THR A 148 3.29 -2.27 0.28
CA THR A 148 3.87 -0.98 -0.10
C THR A 148 5.30 -0.81 0.43
N GLN A 149 5.58 -1.31 1.64
CA GLN A 149 6.92 -1.20 2.25
C GLN A 149 7.98 -2.01 1.48
N LEU A 150 7.57 -3.10 0.81
CA LEU A 150 8.47 -3.87 -0.05
C LEU A 150 8.94 -3.08 -1.28
N ILE A 151 8.16 -2.10 -1.74
CA ILE A 151 8.56 -1.20 -2.83
C ILE A 151 9.74 -0.34 -2.35
N GLY A 152 9.60 0.29 -1.17
CA GLY A 152 10.67 1.09 -0.57
C GLY A 152 11.95 0.28 -0.30
N LEU A 153 11.80 -0.93 0.25
CA LEU A 153 12.92 -1.85 0.48
C LEU A 153 13.68 -2.18 -0.81
N GLN A 154 12.95 -2.44 -1.91
CA GLN A 154 13.57 -2.76 -3.19
C GLN A 154 14.27 -1.54 -3.80
N LEU A 155 13.64 -0.36 -3.75
CA LEU A 155 14.25 0.89 -4.24
C LEU A 155 15.50 1.26 -3.45
N LYS A 156 15.52 1.04 -2.12
CA LYS A 156 16.68 1.28 -1.27
C LYS A 156 17.88 0.39 -1.65
N LYS A 157 17.63 -0.83 -2.15
CA LYS A 157 18.69 -1.72 -2.65
C LYS A 157 19.23 -1.32 -4.00
N GLU A 158 18.39 -0.69 -4.84
CA GLU A 158 18.74 -0.32 -6.21
C GLU A 158 19.34 1.07 -6.33
N PHE A 159 18.95 2.00 -5.45
CA PHE A 159 19.32 3.40 -5.50
C PHE A 159 19.91 3.88 -4.18
N LYS A 160 20.80 4.87 -4.26
CA LYS A 160 21.31 5.60 -3.09
C LYS A 160 20.28 6.66 -2.65
N ILE A 161 19.17 6.19 -2.09
CA ILE A 161 18.09 7.02 -1.56
C ILE A 161 18.02 6.94 -0.03
N LYS A 162 17.44 7.97 0.59
CA LYS A 162 16.89 7.91 1.94
C LYS A 162 15.46 7.38 1.88
N TRP A 163 15.18 6.33 2.62
CA TRP A 163 13.88 5.68 2.66
C TRP A 163 13.24 5.83 4.06
N LEU A 164 12.07 6.47 4.09
CA LEU A 164 11.24 6.60 5.27
C LEU A 164 10.06 5.62 5.14
N ALA A 165 9.85 4.76 6.13
CA ALA A 165 8.74 3.83 6.16
C ALA A 165 7.71 4.25 7.23
N ASP A 166 6.51 4.64 6.79
CA ASP A 166 5.37 4.98 7.65
C ASP A 166 4.49 3.73 7.86
N LEU A 167 4.53 3.22 9.09
CA LEU A 167 3.82 2.03 9.55
C LEU A 167 2.68 2.48 10.47
N ARG A 168 1.46 2.53 9.93
CA ARG A 168 0.28 3.01 10.68
C ARG A 168 -0.40 1.93 11.52
N ASP A 169 -0.15 0.67 11.18
CA ASP A 169 -0.69 -0.51 11.86
C ASP A 169 0.44 -1.53 12.11
N PRO A 170 0.30 -2.41 13.12
CA PRO A 170 1.13 -3.61 13.23
C PRO A 170 1.17 -4.41 11.93
N TRP A 171 2.32 -5.03 11.62
CA TRP A 171 2.47 -5.84 10.40
C TRP A 171 2.10 -7.29 10.63
N THR A 172 2.94 -8.07 11.30
CA THR A 172 2.66 -9.51 11.48
C THR A 172 1.67 -9.79 12.61
N GLU A 173 1.61 -8.90 13.59
CA GLU A 173 0.78 -8.97 14.81
C GLU A 173 -0.63 -8.38 14.65
N ILE A 174 -1.03 -7.98 13.43
CA ILE A 174 -2.37 -7.42 13.20
C ILE A 174 -3.48 -8.46 13.47
N TYR A 175 -4.52 -8.06 14.20
CA TYR A 175 -5.51 -8.99 14.77
C TYR A 175 -6.20 -9.90 13.74
N TYR A 176 -6.50 -9.39 12.54
CA TYR A 176 -7.23 -10.14 11.52
C TYR A 176 -6.38 -11.25 10.86
N ASN A 177 -5.07 -11.30 11.09
CA ASN A 177 -4.23 -12.38 10.59
C ASN A 177 -4.63 -13.76 11.15
N LYS A 178 -5.29 -13.80 12.32
CA LYS A 178 -5.85 -15.02 12.92
C LYS A 178 -6.96 -15.64 12.06
N LEU A 179 -7.60 -14.86 11.19
CA LEU A 179 -8.69 -15.30 10.33
C LEU A 179 -8.21 -15.90 8.99
N LEU A 180 -6.91 -15.82 8.68
CA LEU A 180 -6.36 -16.15 7.35
C LEU A 180 -5.78 -17.56 7.23
N PHE A 181 -5.95 -18.42 8.25
CA PHE A 181 -5.44 -19.80 8.26
C PHE A 181 -3.98 -19.92 7.76
N ARG A 182 -3.11 -19.00 8.23
CA ARG A 182 -1.73 -18.90 7.75
C ARG A 182 -0.90 -20.08 8.25
N THR A 183 -0.22 -20.75 7.32
CA THR A 183 0.79 -21.78 7.62
C THR A 183 2.01 -21.16 8.30
N ASN A 184 2.81 -21.97 8.99
CA ASN A 184 4.07 -21.51 9.59
C ASN A 184 5.07 -21.01 8.53
N TRP A 185 5.03 -21.59 7.33
CA TRP A 185 5.83 -21.11 6.20
C TRP A 185 5.44 -19.69 5.80
N ALA A 186 4.14 -19.41 5.62
CA ALA A 186 3.65 -18.08 5.26
C ALA A 186 3.98 -17.05 6.34
N LYS A 187 3.77 -17.39 7.62
CA LYS A 187 4.15 -16.54 8.76
C LYS A 187 5.64 -16.21 8.77
N LYS A 188 6.50 -17.19 8.46
CA LYS A 188 7.96 -17.00 8.42
C LYS A 188 8.38 -16.07 7.29
N ILE A 189 7.74 -16.15 6.12
CA ILE A 189 8.01 -15.22 5.01
C ILE A 189 7.55 -13.81 5.37
N ASP A 190 6.33 -13.68 5.92
CA ASP A 190 5.77 -12.38 6.31
C ASP A 190 6.66 -11.68 7.35
N TYR A 191 7.08 -12.42 8.38
CA TYR A 191 8.03 -11.93 9.39
C TYR A 191 9.38 -11.53 8.81
N ARG A 192 9.90 -12.27 7.83
CA ARG A 192 11.15 -11.88 7.13
C ARG A 192 10.98 -10.58 6.35
N HIS A 193 9.82 -10.38 5.72
CA HIS A 193 9.52 -9.12 5.03
C HIS A 193 9.45 -7.95 6.00
N GLU A 194 8.72 -8.11 7.11
CA GLU A 194 8.66 -7.12 8.19
C GLU A 194 10.07 -6.78 8.70
N GLN A 195 10.85 -7.78 9.12
CA GLN A 195 12.22 -7.56 9.62
C GLN A 195 13.11 -6.87 8.60
N ALA A 196 13.05 -7.29 7.32
CA ALA A 196 13.83 -6.65 6.27
C ALA A 196 13.46 -5.18 6.10
N CYS A 197 12.16 -4.83 6.13
CA CYS A 197 11.73 -3.44 6.04
C CYS A 197 12.16 -2.63 7.27
N LEU A 198 11.94 -3.15 8.49
CA LEU A 198 12.30 -2.48 9.73
C LEU A 198 13.81 -2.21 9.87
N GLN A 199 14.63 -3.17 9.46
CA GLN A 199 16.10 -3.09 9.61
C GLN A 199 16.77 -2.24 8.53
N ASN A 200 16.14 -2.04 7.37
CA ASN A 200 16.76 -1.36 6.22
C ASN A 200 16.18 0.03 5.92
N ALA A 201 15.07 0.42 6.55
CA ALA A 201 14.58 1.79 6.46
C ALA A 201 15.55 2.74 7.19
N ASP A 202 15.82 3.91 6.61
CA ASP A 202 16.66 4.92 7.28
C ASP A 202 15.89 5.62 8.42
N THR A 203 14.56 5.60 8.36
CA THR A 203 13.69 6.16 9.39
C THR A 203 12.37 5.42 9.40
N LEU A 204 11.90 5.05 10.59
CA LEU A 204 10.59 4.49 10.82
C LEU A 204 9.67 5.57 11.39
N ILE A 205 8.47 5.70 10.82
CA ILE A 205 7.40 6.53 11.36
C ILE A 205 6.32 5.59 11.86
N VAL A 206 5.98 5.70 13.14
CA VAL A 206 4.93 4.92 13.81
C VAL A 206 3.92 5.85 14.47
N VAL A 207 2.69 5.37 14.66
CA VAL A 207 1.57 6.10 15.30
C VAL A 207 1.03 5.28 16.45
#